data_AF-A0A8J6P4F0-F1
#
_entry.id   AF-A0A8J6P4F0-F1
#
_cell.length_a   1.000
_cell.length_b   1.000
_cell.length_c   1.000
_cell.angle_alpha   90.00
_cell.angle_beta   90.00
_cell.angle_gamma   90.00
#
_symmetry.space_group_name_H-M   'P 1'
#
loop_
_entity.id
_entity.type
_entity.pdbx_description
1 polymer ?
#
loop_
_entity_poly.entity_id
_entity_poly.type
_entity_poly.pdbx_seq_one_letter_code
_entity_poly.pdbx_strand_id
1 'polypeptide(L)'
;MRLRRFAVFVSSVQKEFEEERRAIKDYLQNDPLFKLFISDIFLFEDIPAQDQRSDMVYLNKVDRCDIYVGLFGNEYGYEDAEGNSPTEREFERATAQSKYRLLFIKGQKDTDRHPKMRTLIQKAGNQLIRRRFVGKSDLISDLYASLVDFLEQNGVLPVTPFDASPQPKASLRNISNEKISWFLDRARKERKFPLKPKTPLIADPLFLAHYIEKAGTGSLDMIRLCRESGLPEPDFEQRGNQFVVTLWRDWLTDEVLARYNLNDRQKTAVYHTKVTGRINNAQYRDLTGISSRTALRELRQLAGLGIFAKVGGTGQSAHYVIAKAKPIIGKRGGNPS
;
A
#
# COMPACT_ATOMS: atom_id res chain seq x y z
N MET A 1 17.39 12.00 -2.58
CA MET A 1 16.48 11.66 -1.47
C MET A 1 17.27 11.87 -0.19
N ARG A 2 16.85 12.83 0.65
CA ARG A 2 17.49 13.12 1.93
C ARG A 2 17.04 12.00 2.89
N LEU A 3 17.97 11.26 3.47
CA LEU A 3 17.65 10.27 4.51
C LEU A 3 16.83 11.00 5.60
N ARG A 4 15.70 10.40 6.02
CA ARG A 4 14.93 10.94 7.14
C ARG A 4 15.82 10.78 8.37
N ARG A 5 16.09 11.90 9.04
CA ARG A 5 16.89 11.93 10.25
C ARG A 5 16.02 12.35 11.43
N PHE A 6 16.32 11.78 12.58
CA PHE A 6 15.59 11.97 13.82
C PHE A 6 16.42 12.74 14.83
N ALA A 7 15.74 13.51 15.68
CA ALA A 7 16.35 14.18 16.82
C ALA A 7 16.06 13.40 18.11
N VAL A 8 17.11 13.14 18.89
CA VAL A 8 17.03 12.47 20.19
C VAL A 8 17.22 13.50 21.29
N PHE A 9 16.35 13.46 22.30
CA PHE A 9 16.47 14.25 23.53
C PHE A 9 16.73 13.32 24.71
N VAL A 10 17.83 13.55 25.45
CA VAL A 10 18.14 12.76 26.64
C VAL A 10 17.84 13.58 27.91
N SER A 11 16.86 13.14 28.67
CA SER A 11 16.41 13.71 29.94
C SER A 11 16.92 12.90 31.12
N SER A 12 17.52 13.55 32.12
CA SER A 12 17.97 12.91 33.37
C SER A 12 18.43 13.95 34.39
N VAL A 13 18.59 13.53 35.65
CA VAL A 13 19.29 14.33 36.66
C VAL A 13 20.78 14.41 36.29
N GLN A 14 21.27 15.62 36.00
CA GLN A 14 22.59 15.84 35.39
C GLN A 14 23.73 15.27 36.23
N LYS A 15 23.78 15.61 37.53
CA LYS A 15 24.86 15.18 38.44
C LYS A 15 24.95 13.65 38.57
N GLU A 16 23.83 12.94 38.43
CA GLU A 16 23.78 11.48 38.62
C GLU A 16 24.16 10.69 37.35
N PHE A 17 23.98 11.30 36.18
CA PHE A 17 24.04 10.61 34.88
C PHE A 17 25.03 11.22 33.89
N GLU A 18 25.96 12.07 34.32
CA GLU A 18 26.93 12.74 33.43
C GLU A 18 27.69 11.72 32.55
N GLU A 19 28.20 10.63 33.15
CA GLU A 19 28.93 9.60 32.42
C GLU A 19 28.04 8.82 31.43
N GLU A 20 26.83 8.45 31.84
CA GLU A 20 25.88 7.72 31.00
C GLU A 20 25.43 8.58 29.82
N ARG A 21 25.13 9.86 30.04
CA ARG A 21 24.73 10.80 28.98
C ARG A 21 25.84 10.94 27.94
N ARG A 22 27.09 11.16 28.39
CA ARG A 22 28.25 11.22 27.48
C ARG A 22 28.42 9.92 26.70
N ALA A 23 28.30 8.76 27.36
CA ALA A 23 28.39 7.46 26.71
C ALA A 23 27.30 7.27 25.62
N ILE A 24 26.05 7.68 25.89
CA ILE A 24 24.96 7.63 24.90
C ILE A 24 25.32 8.51 23.70
N LYS A 25 25.79 9.73 23.94
CA LYS A 25 26.15 10.66 22.86
C LYS A 25 27.27 10.09 22.00
N ASP A 26 28.36 9.68 22.63
CA ASP A 26 29.53 9.15 21.96
C ASP A 26 29.17 7.91 21.15
N TYR A 27 28.33 7.03 21.70
CA TYR A 27 27.85 5.84 21.00
C TYR A 27 27.01 6.21 19.77
N LEU A 28 25.96 7.03 19.93
CA LEU A 28 25.07 7.38 18.82
C LEU A 28 25.77 8.21 17.72
N GLN A 29 26.81 8.99 18.07
CA GLN A 29 27.58 9.77 17.10
C GLN A 29 28.59 8.94 16.31
N ASN A 30 29.16 7.89 16.92
CA ASN A 30 30.21 7.07 16.32
C ASN A 30 29.69 5.77 15.70
N ASP A 31 28.48 5.33 16.06
CA ASP A 31 27.88 4.14 15.49
C ASP A 31 27.56 4.32 13.99
N PRO A 32 28.01 3.40 13.11
CA PRO A 32 27.80 3.52 11.66
C PRO A 32 26.34 3.58 11.23
N LEU A 33 25.43 2.94 11.97
CA LEU A 33 24.01 2.93 11.68
C LEU A 33 23.37 4.23 12.16
N PHE A 34 23.51 4.56 13.43
CA PHE A 34 22.83 5.70 14.01
C PHE A 34 23.31 7.05 13.47
N LYS A 35 24.59 7.17 13.11
CA LYS A 35 25.12 8.39 12.45
C LYS A 35 24.41 8.73 11.13
N LEU A 36 23.80 7.74 10.46
CA LEU A 36 23.04 7.96 9.22
C LEU A 36 21.64 8.53 9.49
N PHE A 37 21.02 8.11 10.60
CA PHE A 37 19.60 8.31 10.89
C PHE A 37 19.31 9.25 12.05
N ILE A 38 20.29 9.57 12.89
CA ILE A 38 20.16 10.52 14.00
C ILE A 38 20.90 11.79 13.61
N SER A 39 20.19 12.91 13.50
CA SER A 39 20.76 14.21 13.12
C SER A 39 21.24 15.05 14.29
N ASP A 40 20.60 14.89 15.43
CA ASP A 40 20.84 15.72 16.61
C ASP A 40 20.62 14.87 17.87
N ILE A 41 21.53 15.00 18.82
CA ILE A 41 21.48 14.34 20.12
C ILE A 41 21.61 15.47 21.13
N PHE A 42 20.49 15.92 21.64
CA PHE A 42 20.47 17.02 22.57
C PHE A 42 20.83 16.52 23.96
N LEU A 43 21.98 16.98 24.45
CA LEU A 43 22.37 16.90 25.84
C LEU A 43 22.40 18.28 26.48
N PHE A 44 22.16 18.33 27.80
CA PHE A 44 22.22 19.57 28.57
C PHE A 44 23.62 20.18 28.58
N GLU A 45 24.64 19.33 28.63
CA GLU A 45 26.05 19.69 28.70
C GLU A 45 26.55 20.44 27.44
N ASP A 46 25.79 20.39 26.34
CA ASP A 46 26.14 21.01 25.06
C ASP A 46 25.65 22.46 24.92
N ILE A 47 24.90 22.97 25.90
CA ILE A 47 24.41 24.34 25.85
C ILE A 47 25.57 25.29 26.24
N PRO A 48 25.92 26.27 25.40
CA PRO A 48 26.91 27.28 25.77
C PRO A 48 26.38 28.07 26.97
N ALA A 49 27.26 28.44 27.91
CA ALA A 49 26.88 29.24 29.08
C ALA A 49 26.17 30.53 28.62
N GLN A 50 24.84 30.55 28.73
CA GLN A 50 23.98 31.69 28.46
C GLN A 50 23.17 31.99 29.71
N ASP A 51 22.94 33.28 29.96
CA ASP A 51 22.24 33.84 31.13
C ASP A 51 20.73 33.52 31.21
N GLN A 52 20.25 32.50 30.49
CA GLN A 52 18.84 32.08 30.49
C GLN A 52 18.68 30.70 31.11
N ARG A 53 18.63 30.65 32.45
CA ARG A 53 18.01 29.53 33.18
C ARG A 53 16.50 29.59 33.03
N SER A 54 15.97 29.45 31.82
CA SER A 54 14.51 29.40 31.65
C SER A 54 14.09 27.96 31.32
N ASP A 55 13.27 27.40 32.20
CA ASP A 55 12.67 26.06 32.04
C ASP A 55 11.94 25.93 30.68
N MET A 56 11.52 27.05 30.11
CA MET A 56 10.92 27.16 28.78
C MET A 56 11.86 26.78 27.62
N VAL A 57 13.17 27.00 27.74
CA VAL A 57 14.12 26.64 26.66
C VAL A 57 14.23 25.13 26.50
N TYR A 58 14.14 24.37 27.59
CA TYR A 58 14.24 22.90 27.56
C TYR A 58 12.97 22.27 27.01
N LEU A 59 11.80 22.78 27.40
CA LEU A 59 10.53 22.31 26.85
C LEU A 59 10.46 22.51 25.33
N ASN A 60 10.98 23.62 24.80
CA ASN A 60 11.07 23.84 23.37
C ASN A 60 11.99 22.83 22.64
N LYS A 61 12.95 22.23 23.34
CA LYS A 61 13.83 21.19 22.77
C LYS A 61 13.14 19.83 22.77
N VAL A 62 12.40 19.51 23.81
CA VAL A 62 11.49 18.35 23.83
C VAL A 62 10.47 18.46 22.69
N ASP A 63 9.97 19.67 22.43
CA ASP A 63 9.02 19.91 21.33
C ASP A 63 9.57 19.56 19.95
N ARG A 64 10.89 19.70 19.76
CA ARG A 64 11.57 19.47 18.49
C ARG A 64 12.18 18.08 18.34
N CYS A 65 12.17 17.25 19.39
CA CYS A 65 12.68 15.90 19.28
C CYS A 65 11.65 14.95 18.66
N ASP A 66 12.14 13.87 18.07
CA ASP A 66 11.32 12.73 17.62
C ASP A 66 11.31 11.63 18.68
N ILE A 67 12.45 11.45 19.36
CA ILE A 67 12.69 10.42 20.36
C ILE A 67 13.08 11.08 21.68
N TYR A 68 12.36 10.72 22.74
CA TYR A 68 12.66 11.10 24.11
C TYR A 68 13.27 9.91 24.85
N VAL A 69 14.45 10.10 25.43
CA VAL A 69 15.15 9.12 26.25
C VAL A 69 15.21 9.64 27.68
N GLY A 70 14.51 9.00 28.61
CA GLY A 70 14.55 9.34 30.03
C GLY A 70 15.42 8.37 30.83
N LEU A 71 16.43 8.89 31.55
CA LEU A 71 17.24 8.11 32.49
C LEU A 71 16.85 8.49 33.93
N PHE A 72 16.28 7.54 34.67
CA PHE A 72 15.77 7.76 36.03
C PHE A 72 16.59 6.99 37.06
N GLY A 73 17.16 7.73 38.02
CA GLY A 73 18.03 7.20 39.06
C GLY A 73 17.40 7.27 40.44
N ASN A 74 18.22 7.58 41.44
CA ASN A 74 17.81 7.75 42.83
C ASN A 74 17.39 9.18 43.15
N GLU A 75 18.00 10.17 42.51
CA GLU A 75 17.71 11.57 42.78
C GLU A 75 16.51 12.06 41.97
N TYR A 76 15.76 13.01 42.54
CA TYR A 76 14.71 13.72 41.80
C TYR A 76 15.25 15.00 41.12
N GLY A 77 16.37 15.53 41.59
CA GLY A 77 16.92 16.81 41.16
C GLY A 77 16.37 17.99 41.96
N TYR A 78 16.65 19.21 41.48
CA TYR A 78 16.07 20.42 42.06
C TYR A 78 14.61 20.55 41.65
N GLU A 79 13.84 21.24 42.48
CA GLU A 79 12.43 21.52 42.24
C GLU A 79 12.27 22.98 41.82
N ASP A 80 11.36 23.22 40.89
CA ASP A 80 10.91 24.56 40.54
C ASP A 80 9.90 25.12 41.55
N ALA A 81 9.34 26.30 41.25
CA ALA A 81 8.37 26.99 42.10
C ALA A 81 7.08 26.18 42.33
N GLU A 82 6.75 25.24 41.45
CA GLU A 82 5.59 24.36 41.57
C GLU A 82 5.94 22.98 42.16
N GLY A 83 7.18 22.78 42.58
CA GLY A 83 7.63 21.56 43.25
C GLY A 83 7.96 20.39 42.32
N ASN A 84 8.10 20.64 41.01
CA ASN A 84 8.42 19.61 40.02
C ASN A 84 9.88 19.71 39.60
N SER A 85 10.47 18.55 39.25
CA SER A 85 11.80 18.55 38.64
C SER A 85 11.72 18.86 37.15
N PRO A 86 12.79 19.42 36.55
CA PRO A 86 12.88 19.58 35.10
C PRO A 86 12.64 18.26 34.35
N THR A 87 13.21 17.17 34.86
CA THR A 87 13.03 15.82 34.32
C THR A 87 11.56 15.39 34.31
N GLU A 88 10.79 15.70 35.36
CA GLU A 88 9.34 15.43 35.38
C GLU A 88 8.60 16.27 34.34
N ARG A 89 8.90 17.58 34.24
CA ARG A 89 8.27 18.44 33.23
C ARG A 89 8.57 18.01 31.80
N GLU A 90 9.81 17.63 31.53
CA GLU A 90 10.24 17.13 30.23
C GLU A 90 9.49 15.84 29.87
N PHE A 91 9.36 14.92 30.84
CA PHE A 91 8.59 13.69 30.66
C PHE A 91 7.10 13.97 30.38
N GLU A 92 6.47 14.84 31.16
CA GLU A 92 5.07 15.24 30.96
C GLU A 92 4.86 15.91 29.62
N ARG A 93 5.80 16.77 29.19
CA ARG A 93 5.74 17.44 27.88
C ARG A 93 5.87 16.44 26.73
N ALA A 94 6.82 15.52 26.80
CA ALA A 94 6.99 14.46 25.82
C ALA A 94 5.75 13.55 25.74
N THR A 95 5.10 13.32 26.89
CA THR A 95 3.84 12.58 27.00
C THR A 95 2.70 13.33 26.31
N ALA A 96 2.49 14.61 26.63
CA ALA A 96 1.44 15.44 26.07
C ALA A 96 1.55 15.56 24.54
N GLN A 97 2.78 15.54 24.01
CA GLN A 97 3.05 15.61 22.58
C GLN A 97 3.14 14.26 21.88
N SER A 98 2.88 13.16 22.58
CA SER A 98 2.91 11.81 22.01
C SER A 98 4.25 11.49 21.33
N LYS A 99 5.37 11.94 21.90
CA LYS A 99 6.72 11.60 21.43
C LYS A 99 7.00 10.11 21.63
N TYR A 100 7.92 9.55 20.84
CA TYR A 100 8.39 8.19 21.09
C TYR A 100 9.29 8.19 22.32
N ARG A 101 8.85 7.55 23.41
CA ARG A 101 9.49 7.64 24.74
C ARG A 101 10.15 6.32 25.12
N LEU A 102 11.45 6.37 25.41
CA LEU A 102 12.25 5.28 25.94
C LEU A 102 12.67 5.61 27.37
N LEU A 103 12.36 4.74 28.34
CA LEU A 103 12.73 4.96 29.74
C LEU A 103 13.65 3.88 30.28
N PHE A 104 14.76 4.33 30.85
CA PHE A 104 15.79 3.51 31.47
C PHE A 104 15.95 3.86 32.94
N ILE A 105 15.96 2.85 33.80
CA ILE A 105 15.92 3.00 35.25
C ILE A 105 17.20 2.40 35.85
N LYS A 106 18.01 3.22 36.52
CA LYS A 106 19.31 2.80 37.08
C LYS A 106 19.15 2.03 38.38
N GLY A 107 19.62 0.78 38.42
CA GLY A 107 19.59 -0.07 39.62
C GLY A 107 18.36 -0.97 39.74
N GLN A 108 18.49 -1.96 40.61
CA GLN A 108 17.57 -3.11 40.71
C GLN A 108 16.36 -2.88 41.63
N LYS A 109 16.52 -2.04 42.65
CA LYS A 109 15.49 -1.78 43.67
C LYS A 109 15.17 -0.30 43.77
N ASP A 110 13.93 0.03 44.13
CA ASP A 110 13.44 1.41 44.24
C ASP A 110 13.44 1.95 45.68
N THR A 111 14.09 1.23 46.61
CA THR A 111 14.07 1.52 48.05
C THR A 111 14.79 2.82 48.40
N ASP A 112 15.91 3.10 47.75
CA ASP A 112 16.79 4.24 48.08
C ASP A 112 16.48 5.48 47.24
N ARG A 113 15.42 5.41 46.41
CA ARG A 113 15.01 6.50 45.52
C ARG A 113 14.21 7.56 46.27
N HIS A 114 14.38 8.80 45.85
CA HIS A 114 13.56 9.92 46.29
C HIS A 114 12.06 9.61 46.09
N PRO A 115 11.17 9.92 47.07
CA PRO A 115 9.75 9.60 46.98
C PRO A 115 9.06 10.13 45.71
N LYS A 116 9.37 11.36 45.28
CA LYS A 116 8.84 11.93 44.03
C LYS A 116 9.33 11.19 42.78
N MET A 117 10.59 10.75 42.76
CA MET A 117 11.12 9.94 41.65
C MET A 117 10.42 8.58 41.57
N ARG A 118 10.10 7.97 42.72
CA ARG A 118 9.29 6.73 42.76
C ARG A 118 7.90 6.95 42.17
N THR A 119 7.24 8.05 42.52
CA THR A 119 5.94 8.43 41.95
C THR A 119 6.03 8.64 40.44
N LEU A 120 7.06 9.33 39.95
CA LEU A 120 7.28 9.54 38.52
C LEU A 120 7.50 8.20 37.77
N ILE A 121 8.33 7.31 38.31
CA ILE A 121 8.56 5.97 37.75
C ILE A 121 7.26 5.16 37.70
N GLN A 122 6.45 5.19 38.77
CA GLN A 122 5.15 4.51 38.81
C GLN A 122 4.20 5.07 37.76
N LYS A 123 4.09 6.40 37.67
CA LYS A 123 3.27 7.11 36.67
C LYS A 123 3.68 6.74 35.24
N ALA A 124 4.98 6.65 34.98
CA ALA A 124 5.49 6.27 33.68
C ALA A 124 5.28 4.77 33.35
N GLY A 125 5.43 3.89 34.34
CA GLY A 125 5.23 2.45 34.17
C GLY A 125 3.80 2.05 33.78
N ASN A 126 2.81 2.89 34.09
CA ASN A 126 1.43 2.68 33.66
C ASN A 126 1.19 3.04 32.18
N GLN A 127 2.14 3.72 31.53
CA GLN A 127 1.97 4.27 30.18
C GLN A 127 2.92 3.65 29.14
N LEU A 128 4.06 3.10 29.54
CA LEU A 128 5.08 2.60 28.62
C LEU A 128 6.02 1.56 29.27
N ILE A 129 6.70 0.79 28.42
CA ILE A 129 7.65 -0.26 28.85
C ILE A 129 8.96 0.40 29.32
N ARG A 130 9.37 0.08 30.55
CA ARG A 130 10.62 0.57 31.17
C ARG A 130 11.67 -0.53 31.24
N ARG A 131 12.93 -0.21 30.95
CA ARG A 131 14.06 -1.14 31.12
C ARG A 131 14.91 -0.73 32.31
N ARG A 132 15.45 -1.70 33.05
CA ARG A 132 16.39 -1.45 34.16
C ARG A 132 17.81 -1.74 33.69
N PHE A 133 18.76 -0.91 34.12
CA PHE A 133 20.18 -1.12 33.83
C PHE A 133 21.01 -0.91 35.09
N VAL A 134 22.19 -1.53 35.15
CA VAL A 134 23.16 -1.33 36.26
C VAL A 134 24.37 -0.56 35.77
N GLY A 135 24.90 -0.92 34.60
CA GLY A 135 26.07 -0.28 34.00
C GLY A 135 25.79 0.37 32.65
N LYS A 136 26.80 1.12 32.17
CA LYS A 136 26.79 1.79 30.86
C LYS A 136 26.61 0.82 29.70
N SER A 137 27.27 -0.33 29.74
CA SER A 137 27.19 -1.34 28.66
C SER A 137 25.77 -1.86 28.46
N ASP A 138 25.07 -2.18 29.55
CA ASP A 138 23.69 -2.69 29.50
C ASP A 138 22.74 -1.60 28.98
N LEU A 139 22.93 -0.36 29.45
CA LEU A 139 22.17 0.80 28.98
C LEU A 139 22.32 1.00 27.47
N ILE A 140 23.55 0.95 26.95
CA ILE A 140 23.82 1.12 25.52
C ILE A 140 23.23 -0.03 24.70
N SER A 141 23.34 -1.27 25.19
CA SER A 141 22.75 -2.45 24.53
C SER A 141 21.23 -2.34 24.42
N ASP A 142 20.57 -2.01 25.53
CA ASP A 142 19.12 -1.84 25.56
C ASP A 142 18.65 -0.63 24.75
N LEU A 143 19.42 0.47 24.76
CA LEU A 143 19.16 1.64 23.92
C LEU A 143 19.29 1.30 22.43
N TYR A 144 20.34 0.57 22.04
CA TYR A 144 20.56 0.12 20.67
C TYR A 144 19.35 -0.69 20.18
N ALA A 145 18.94 -1.73 20.92
CA ALA A 145 17.80 -2.56 20.56
C ALA A 145 16.52 -1.72 20.40
N SER A 146 16.26 -0.82 21.35
CA SER A 146 15.07 0.03 21.34
C SER A 146 15.06 1.02 20.17
N LEU A 147 16.22 1.55 19.77
CA LEU A 147 16.35 2.45 18.63
C LEU A 147 16.29 1.71 17.29
N VAL A 148 16.80 0.48 17.20
CA VAL A 148 16.63 -0.39 16.02
C VAL A 148 15.13 -0.66 15.81
N ASP A 149 14.42 -1.11 16.84
CA ASP A 149 12.98 -1.34 16.78
C ASP A 149 12.21 -0.09 16.31
N PHE A 150 12.60 1.10 16.80
CA PHE A 150 12.04 2.37 16.35
C PHE A 150 12.27 2.63 14.85
N LEU A 151 13.50 2.42 14.37
CA LEU A 151 13.84 2.65 12.96
C LEU A 151 13.15 1.64 12.03
N GLU A 152 12.96 0.40 12.47
CA GLU A 152 12.18 -0.63 11.77
C GLU A 152 10.70 -0.24 11.67
N GLN A 153 10.07 0.13 12.80
CA GLN A 153 8.65 0.55 12.85
C GLN A 153 8.38 1.80 11.99
N ASN A 154 9.37 2.68 11.85
CA ASN A 154 9.27 3.87 11.00
C ASN A 154 9.63 3.61 9.52
N GLY A 155 9.90 2.35 9.15
CA GLY A 155 10.21 1.93 7.77
C GLY A 155 11.54 2.48 7.23
N VAL A 156 12.46 2.83 8.13
CA VAL A 156 13.75 3.45 7.80
C VAL A 156 14.83 2.38 7.61
N LEU A 157 14.75 1.29 8.38
CA LEU A 157 15.55 0.10 8.14
C LEU A 157 14.78 -0.86 7.23
N PRO A 158 15.35 -1.29 6.08
CA PRO A 158 14.78 -2.37 5.31
C PRO A 158 15.01 -3.69 6.05
N VAL A 159 13.97 -4.22 6.70
CA VAL A 159 13.98 -5.52 7.41
C VAL A 159 13.88 -6.70 6.44
N THR A 160 13.56 -6.44 5.17
CA THR A 160 13.50 -7.48 4.14
C THR A 160 14.91 -7.88 3.69
N PRO A 161 15.18 -9.17 3.44
CA PRO A 161 16.42 -9.61 2.79
C PRO A 161 16.74 -8.76 1.55
N PHE A 162 18.03 -8.60 1.23
CA PHE A 162 18.45 -7.79 0.07
C PHE A 162 17.68 -8.16 -1.21
N ASP A 163 17.51 -9.46 -1.47
CA ASP A 163 16.79 -9.99 -2.63
C ASP A 163 15.25 -9.88 -2.54
N ALA A 164 14.72 -9.54 -1.36
CA ALA A 164 13.29 -9.36 -1.09
C ALA A 164 12.91 -7.87 -0.92
N SER A 165 13.88 -6.95 -1.06
CA SER A 165 13.67 -5.51 -0.88
C SER A 165 13.57 -4.82 -2.23
N PRO A 166 12.42 -4.20 -2.58
CA PRO A 166 12.34 -3.41 -3.81
C PRO A 166 13.24 -2.17 -3.71
N GLN A 167 14.21 -2.03 -4.63
CA GLN A 167 15.08 -0.85 -4.70
C GLN A 167 14.32 0.32 -5.37
N PRO A 168 13.94 1.39 -4.63
CA PRO A 168 13.05 2.42 -5.16
C PRO A 168 13.65 3.23 -6.32
N LYS A 169 14.98 3.23 -6.45
CA LYS A 169 15.71 3.94 -7.51
C LYS A 169 16.05 3.06 -8.71
N ALA A 170 15.81 1.75 -8.62
CA ALA A 170 16.06 0.85 -9.74
C ALA A 170 14.98 1.11 -10.80
N SER A 171 15.41 1.33 -12.03
CA SER A 171 14.56 1.47 -13.19
C SER A 171 14.97 0.47 -14.26
N LEU A 172 14.10 0.26 -15.26
CA LEU A 172 14.43 -0.61 -16.40
C LEU A 172 15.72 -0.21 -17.12
N ARG A 173 16.12 1.07 -17.04
CA ARG A 173 17.39 1.57 -17.62
C ARG A 173 18.63 1.00 -16.91
N ASN A 174 18.48 0.52 -15.68
CA ASN A 174 19.57 -0.06 -14.90
C ASN A 174 19.78 -1.55 -15.21
N ILE A 175 18.90 -2.15 -16.03
CA ILE A 175 19.02 -3.55 -16.43
C ILE A 175 19.71 -3.60 -17.81
N SER A 176 20.85 -4.28 -17.89
CA SER A 176 21.59 -4.43 -19.16
C SER A 176 20.89 -5.45 -20.08
N ASN A 177 20.49 -4.99 -21.25
CA ASN A 177 19.92 -5.84 -22.30
C ASN A 177 20.90 -6.94 -22.76
N GLU A 178 22.20 -6.64 -22.77
CA GLU A 178 23.24 -7.62 -23.11
C GLU A 178 23.32 -8.75 -22.08
N LYS A 179 23.31 -8.40 -20.79
CA LYS A 179 23.33 -9.39 -19.69
C LYS A 179 22.06 -10.25 -19.69
N ILE A 180 20.91 -9.64 -19.94
CA ILE A 180 19.65 -10.35 -20.14
C ILE A 180 19.77 -11.37 -21.30
N SER A 181 20.25 -10.91 -22.46
CA SER A 181 20.37 -11.77 -23.65
C SER A 181 21.32 -12.92 -23.40
N TRP A 182 22.44 -12.65 -22.71
CA TRP A 182 23.40 -13.66 -22.27
C TRP A 182 22.76 -14.69 -21.33
N PHE A 183 22.00 -14.24 -20.32
CA PHE A 183 21.31 -15.11 -19.37
C PHE A 183 20.31 -16.03 -20.10
N LEU A 184 19.48 -15.48 -20.98
CA LEU A 184 18.47 -16.24 -21.70
C LEU A 184 19.10 -17.28 -22.64
N ASP A 185 20.19 -16.94 -23.33
CA ASP A 185 20.94 -17.91 -24.15
C ASP A 185 21.50 -19.06 -23.29
N ARG A 186 22.09 -18.73 -22.14
CA ARG A 186 22.69 -19.72 -21.25
C ARG A 186 21.64 -20.60 -20.56
N ALA A 187 20.58 -20.02 -20.03
CA ALA A 187 19.47 -20.74 -19.40
C ALA A 187 18.75 -21.67 -20.39
N ARG A 188 18.65 -21.27 -21.66
CA ARG A 188 18.09 -22.13 -22.71
C ARG A 188 19.00 -23.32 -23.02
N LYS A 189 20.31 -23.10 -23.16
CA LYS A 189 21.29 -24.16 -23.41
C LYS A 189 21.37 -25.16 -22.25
N GLU A 190 21.44 -24.67 -21.03
CA GLU A 190 21.66 -25.53 -19.85
C GLU A 190 20.38 -26.14 -19.28
N ARG A 191 19.23 -25.44 -19.37
CA ARG A 191 17.99 -25.83 -18.67
C ARG A 191 16.75 -25.89 -19.56
N LYS A 192 16.89 -25.79 -20.88
CA LYS A 192 15.78 -25.76 -21.84
C LYS A 192 14.74 -24.67 -21.53
N PHE A 193 15.19 -23.54 -20.98
CA PHE A 193 14.32 -22.41 -20.67
C PHE A 193 13.57 -21.91 -21.92
N PRO A 194 12.24 -21.65 -21.86
CA PRO A 194 11.38 -21.53 -23.03
C PRO A 194 11.47 -20.18 -23.78
N LEU A 195 12.13 -19.18 -23.21
CA LEU A 195 12.19 -17.83 -23.78
C LEU A 195 13.36 -17.65 -24.76
N LYS A 196 13.11 -16.90 -25.84
CA LYS A 196 14.14 -16.56 -26.83
C LYS A 196 14.89 -15.29 -26.38
N PRO A 197 16.20 -15.14 -26.69
CA PRO A 197 17.01 -13.98 -26.27
C PRO A 197 16.50 -12.60 -26.70
N LYS A 198 15.64 -12.51 -27.72
CA LYS A 198 15.07 -11.25 -28.25
C LYS A 198 13.64 -10.94 -27.74
N THR A 199 13.17 -11.65 -26.72
CA THR A 199 11.82 -11.39 -26.16
C THR A 199 11.82 -10.04 -25.44
N PRO A 200 10.87 -9.10 -25.71
CA PRO A 200 10.77 -7.85 -24.96
C PRO A 200 10.31 -8.11 -23.51
N LEU A 201 11.16 -7.82 -22.54
CA LEU A 201 10.99 -8.25 -21.13
C LEU A 201 10.35 -7.18 -20.26
N ILE A 202 9.12 -6.78 -20.58
CA ILE A 202 8.32 -5.96 -19.66
C ILE A 202 7.37 -6.83 -18.83
N ALA A 203 6.85 -7.90 -19.42
CA ALA A 203 5.86 -8.76 -18.77
C ALA A 203 6.44 -9.53 -17.56
N ASP A 204 7.63 -10.13 -17.68
CA ASP A 204 8.18 -10.95 -16.61
C ASP A 204 8.57 -10.14 -15.35
N PRO A 205 9.24 -8.97 -15.45
CA PRO A 205 9.46 -8.13 -14.28
C PRO A 205 8.16 -7.65 -13.61
N LEU A 206 7.14 -7.28 -14.39
CA LEU A 206 5.85 -6.87 -13.85
C LEU A 206 5.11 -8.03 -13.16
N PHE A 207 5.24 -9.25 -13.69
CA PHE A 207 4.69 -10.46 -13.07
C PHE A 207 5.41 -10.78 -11.75
N LEU A 208 6.75 -10.77 -11.75
CA LEU A 208 7.56 -11.04 -10.55
C LEU A 208 7.36 -10.00 -9.45
N ALA A 209 7.11 -8.74 -9.81
CA ALA A 209 6.78 -7.68 -8.88
C ALA A 209 5.28 -7.64 -8.50
N HIS A 210 4.50 -8.65 -8.91
CA HIS A 210 3.05 -8.77 -8.66
C HIS A 210 2.19 -7.58 -9.16
N TYR A 211 2.69 -6.80 -10.12
CA TYR A 211 1.95 -5.71 -10.76
C TYR A 211 0.98 -6.22 -11.82
N ILE A 212 1.27 -7.35 -12.45
CA ILE A 212 0.39 -8.02 -13.40
C ILE A 212 0.32 -9.52 -13.08
N GLU A 213 -0.76 -10.15 -13.49
CA GLU A 213 -0.82 -11.62 -13.53
C GLU A 213 0.01 -12.17 -14.69
N LYS A 214 0.21 -13.50 -14.70
CA LYS A 214 0.96 -14.17 -15.75
C LYS A 214 0.33 -13.85 -17.12
N ALA A 215 1.17 -13.48 -18.08
CA ALA A 215 0.70 -13.12 -19.41
C ALA A 215 -0.25 -14.18 -19.99
N GLY A 216 -1.46 -13.75 -20.36
CA GLY A 216 -2.50 -14.59 -20.96
C GLY A 216 -3.68 -14.95 -20.04
N THR A 217 -3.65 -14.65 -18.74
CA THR A 217 -4.82 -14.89 -17.84
C THR A 217 -5.80 -13.72 -17.86
N GLY A 218 -5.30 -12.49 -17.66
CA GLY A 218 -6.17 -11.32 -17.43
C GLY A 218 -7.20 -11.01 -18.52
N SER A 219 -6.92 -11.25 -19.81
CA SER A 219 -7.91 -11.07 -20.89
C SER A 219 -9.03 -12.11 -20.83
N LEU A 220 -8.70 -13.35 -20.50
CA LEU A 220 -9.67 -14.43 -20.31
C LEU A 220 -10.50 -14.21 -19.05
N ASP A 221 -9.88 -13.72 -17.98
CA ASP A 221 -10.60 -13.37 -16.74
C ASP A 221 -11.55 -12.20 -16.95
N MET A 222 -11.16 -11.16 -17.69
CA MET A 222 -12.06 -10.06 -18.08
C MET A 222 -13.28 -10.57 -18.86
N ILE A 223 -13.08 -11.47 -19.83
CA ILE A 223 -14.17 -12.08 -20.59
C ILE A 223 -15.08 -12.91 -19.66
N ARG A 224 -14.49 -13.76 -18.81
CA ARG A 224 -15.22 -14.60 -17.85
C ARG A 224 -16.08 -13.74 -16.92
N LEU A 225 -15.49 -12.73 -16.29
CA LEU A 225 -16.16 -11.84 -15.33
C LEU A 225 -17.29 -11.03 -15.97
N CYS A 226 -17.10 -10.56 -17.21
CA CYS A 226 -18.18 -9.89 -17.96
C CYS A 226 -19.35 -10.85 -18.19
N ARG A 227 -19.08 -12.09 -18.62
CA ARG A 227 -20.12 -13.10 -18.86
C ARG A 227 -20.86 -13.50 -17.58
N GLU A 228 -20.13 -13.73 -16.48
CA GLU A 228 -20.71 -14.02 -15.16
C GLU A 228 -21.61 -12.88 -14.65
N SER A 229 -21.27 -11.64 -15.01
CA SER A 229 -22.04 -10.45 -14.68
C SER A 229 -23.15 -10.12 -15.69
N GLY A 230 -23.35 -10.93 -16.73
CA GLY A 230 -24.34 -10.69 -17.79
C GLY A 230 -24.01 -9.50 -18.70
N LEU A 231 -22.76 -9.05 -18.72
CA LEU A 231 -22.26 -7.95 -19.54
C LEU A 231 -21.77 -8.46 -20.90
N PRO A 232 -21.86 -7.64 -21.97
CA PRO A 232 -21.17 -7.94 -23.22
C PRO A 232 -19.67 -8.12 -23.00
N GLU A 233 -19.06 -9.06 -23.73
CA GLU A 233 -17.61 -9.28 -23.69
C GLU A 233 -16.83 -8.01 -24.09
N PRO A 234 -15.66 -7.75 -23.49
CA PRO A 234 -14.82 -6.61 -23.83
C PRO A 234 -14.36 -6.64 -25.28
N ASP A 235 -14.25 -5.46 -25.89
CA ASP A 235 -13.55 -5.32 -27.17
C ASP A 235 -12.09 -4.99 -26.95
N PHE A 236 -11.23 -5.68 -27.69
CA PHE A 236 -9.81 -5.46 -27.73
C PHE A 236 -9.44 -5.00 -29.14
N GLU A 237 -8.91 -3.80 -29.27
CA GLU A 237 -8.53 -3.25 -30.57
C GLU A 237 -7.25 -2.43 -30.50
N GLN A 238 -6.48 -2.43 -31.58
CA GLN A 238 -5.32 -1.56 -31.75
C GLN A 238 -5.72 -0.34 -32.57
N ARG A 239 -5.74 0.84 -31.97
CA ARG A 239 -5.97 2.14 -32.64
C ARG A 239 -4.65 2.91 -32.72
N GLY A 240 -3.96 2.75 -33.85
CA GLY A 240 -2.62 3.34 -34.05
C GLY A 240 -1.64 2.82 -33.00
N ASN A 241 -1.10 3.71 -32.16
CA ASN A 241 -0.17 3.36 -31.08
C ASN A 241 -0.85 3.03 -29.75
N GLN A 242 -2.19 2.98 -29.71
CA GLN A 242 -2.96 2.68 -28.50
C GLN A 242 -3.58 1.29 -28.61
N PHE A 243 -3.41 0.49 -27.55
CA PHE A 243 -4.26 -0.67 -27.33
C PHE A 243 -5.47 -0.22 -26.51
N VAL A 244 -6.66 -0.38 -27.08
CA VAL A 244 -7.92 0.07 -26.48
C VAL A 244 -8.70 -1.16 -26.03
N VAL A 245 -9.12 -1.13 -24.76
CA VAL A 245 -10.04 -2.11 -24.18
C VAL A 245 -11.34 -1.40 -23.88
N THR A 246 -12.44 -1.85 -24.49
CA THR A 246 -13.78 -1.29 -24.25
C THR A 246 -14.59 -2.23 -23.38
N LEU A 247 -14.91 -1.80 -22.15
CA LEU A 247 -15.83 -2.49 -21.25
C LEU A 247 -17.24 -1.89 -21.41
N TRP A 248 -18.20 -2.72 -21.77
CA TRP A 248 -19.57 -2.30 -22.02
C TRP A 248 -20.38 -2.29 -20.72
N ARG A 249 -21.08 -1.18 -20.44
CA ARG A 249 -22.09 -1.15 -19.37
C ARG A 249 -23.32 -1.94 -19.81
N ASP A 250 -24.03 -2.55 -18.85
CA ASP A 250 -25.36 -3.09 -19.14
C ASP A 250 -26.31 -1.95 -19.47
N TRP A 251 -26.64 -1.81 -20.75
CA TRP A 251 -27.61 -0.82 -21.20
C TRP A 251 -29.03 -1.40 -21.31
N LEU A 252 -29.20 -2.72 -21.19
CA LEU A 252 -30.45 -3.47 -21.33
C LEU A 252 -31.01 -3.84 -19.95
N THR A 253 -31.14 -2.86 -19.06
CA THR A 253 -31.79 -3.06 -17.75
C THR A 253 -33.27 -3.40 -17.93
N ASP A 254 -33.92 -3.95 -16.90
CA ASP A 254 -35.36 -4.26 -16.96
C ASP A 254 -36.20 -3.02 -17.29
N GLU A 255 -35.82 -1.86 -16.77
CA GLU A 255 -36.44 -0.56 -17.09
C GLU A 255 -36.31 -0.18 -18.58
N VAL A 256 -35.18 -0.51 -19.21
CA VAL A 256 -34.95 -0.24 -20.64
C VAL A 256 -35.70 -1.27 -21.47
N LEU A 257 -35.68 -2.55 -21.07
CA LEU A 257 -36.42 -3.63 -21.71
C LEU A 257 -37.92 -3.35 -21.72
N ALA A 258 -38.48 -2.79 -20.65
CA ALA A 258 -39.89 -2.40 -20.57
C ALA A 258 -40.30 -1.35 -21.62
N ARG A 259 -39.36 -0.56 -22.14
CA ARG A 259 -39.63 0.42 -23.22
C ARG A 259 -39.72 -0.23 -24.59
N TYR A 260 -39.16 -1.43 -24.75
CA TYR A 260 -39.34 -2.23 -25.94
C TYR A 260 -40.57 -3.12 -25.71
N ASN A 261 -41.61 -2.98 -26.53
CA ASN A 261 -42.82 -3.78 -26.44
C ASN A 261 -42.57 -5.25 -26.88
N LEU A 262 -41.63 -5.91 -26.21
CA LEU A 262 -41.19 -7.26 -26.48
C LEU A 262 -42.19 -8.26 -25.92
N ASN A 263 -42.48 -9.29 -26.69
CA ASN A 263 -43.21 -10.44 -26.17
C ASN A 263 -42.32 -11.28 -25.23
N ASP A 264 -42.93 -12.19 -24.47
CA ASP A 264 -42.19 -12.97 -23.46
C ASP A 264 -41.09 -13.85 -24.08
N ARG A 265 -41.30 -14.38 -25.29
CA ARG A 265 -40.28 -15.16 -26.01
C ARG A 265 -39.06 -14.30 -26.37
N GLN A 266 -39.29 -13.07 -26.81
CA GLN A 266 -38.24 -12.11 -27.14
C GLN A 266 -37.46 -11.68 -25.89
N LYS A 267 -38.15 -11.46 -24.75
CA LYS A 267 -37.49 -11.20 -23.46
C LYS A 267 -36.61 -12.39 -23.06
N THR A 268 -37.12 -13.62 -23.16
CA THR A 268 -36.34 -14.85 -22.92
C THR A 268 -35.12 -14.93 -23.83
N ALA A 269 -35.24 -14.55 -25.10
CA ALA A 269 -34.11 -14.47 -26.03
C ALA A 269 -33.03 -13.53 -25.51
N VAL A 270 -33.41 -12.34 -25.05
CA VAL A 270 -32.47 -11.33 -24.54
C VAL A 270 -31.77 -11.84 -23.28
N TYR A 271 -32.52 -12.33 -22.29
CA TYR A 271 -31.95 -12.86 -21.05
C TYR A 271 -31.01 -14.04 -21.31
N HIS A 272 -31.41 -14.98 -22.16
CA HIS A 272 -30.53 -16.09 -22.57
C HIS A 272 -29.25 -15.58 -23.21
N THR A 273 -29.35 -14.63 -24.17
CA THR A 273 -28.19 -14.10 -24.89
C THR A 273 -27.26 -13.29 -24.00
N LYS A 274 -27.78 -12.60 -22.96
CA LYS A 274 -26.96 -11.94 -21.94
C LYS A 274 -26.04 -12.91 -21.20
N VAL A 275 -26.54 -14.13 -20.93
CA VAL A 275 -25.78 -15.16 -20.20
C VAL A 275 -24.88 -15.97 -21.13
N THR A 276 -25.39 -16.42 -22.28
CA THR A 276 -24.66 -17.30 -23.20
C THR A 276 -23.76 -16.54 -24.18
N GLY A 277 -23.86 -15.21 -24.24
CA GLY A 277 -23.14 -14.32 -25.15
C GLY A 277 -23.66 -14.33 -26.59
N ARG A 278 -24.33 -15.40 -27.03
CA ARG A 278 -24.88 -15.55 -28.38
C ARG A 278 -26.13 -16.43 -28.43
N ILE A 279 -26.94 -16.22 -29.45
CA ILE A 279 -28.09 -17.06 -29.80
C ILE A 279 -28.21 -17.24 -31.32
N ASN A 280 -28.47 -18.46 -31.77
CA ASN A 280 -28.79 -18.74 -33.18
C ASN A 280 -30.25 -19.18 -33.34
N ASN A 281 -30.70 -19.37 -34.58
CA ASN A 281 -32.09 -19.76 -34.85
C ASN A 281 -32.48 -21.09 -34.20
N ALA A 282 -31.58 -22.09 -34.20
CA ALA A 282 -31.84 -23.39 -33.59
C ALA A 282 -32.03 -23.25 -32.07
N GLN A 283 -31.09 -22.60 -31.39
CA GLN A 283 -31.16 -22.32 -29.95
C GLN A 283 -32.44 -21.56 -29.59
N TYR A 284 -32.82 -20.56 -30.38
CA TYR A 284 -34.04 -19.80 -30.09
C TYR A 284 -35.31 -20.64 -30.24
N ARG A 285 -35.34 -21.59 -31.19
CA ARG A 285 -36.45 -22.54 -31.32
C ARG A 285 -36.47 -23.51 -30.15
N ASP A 286 -35.32 -24.03 -29.74
CA ASP A 286 -35.22 -24.95 -28.61
C ASP A 286 -35.73 -24.30 -27.31
N LEU A 287 -35.46 -22.99 -27.14
CA LEU A 287 -35.92 -22.20 -26.00
C LEU A 287 -37.42 -21.87 -26.01
N THR A 288 -38.08 -21.86 -27.18
CA THR A 288 -39.43 -21.27 -27.32
C THR A 288 -40.46 -22.16 -28.00
N GLY A 289 -40.06 -23.29 -28.58
CA GLY A 289 -40.93 -24.24 -29.29
C GLY A 289 -41.46 -23.75 -30.64
N ILE A 290 -40.99 -22.62 -31.17
CA ILE A 290 -41.54 -22.01 -32.38
C ILE A 290 -40.93 -22.57 -33.68
N SER A 291 -41.59 -22.30 -34.81
CA SER A 291 -41.08 -22.66 -36.14
C SER A 291 -39.86 -21.83 -36.55
N SER A 292 -38.98 -22.40 -37.38
CA SER A 292 -37.77 -21.73 -37.89
C SER A 292 -38.04 -20.37 -38.53
N ARG A 293 -39.14 -20.25 -39.31
CA ARG A 293 -39.55 -19.00 -39.95
C ARG A 293 -39.92 -17.93 -38.92
N THR A 294 -40.60 -18.32 -37.84
CA THR A 294 -40.99 -17.42 -36.75
C THR A 294 -39.77 -16.98 -35.94
N ALA A 295 -38.89 -17.93 -35.59
CA ALA A 295 -37.63 -17.64 -34.91
C ALA A 295 -36.77 -16.65 -35.70
N LEU A 296 -36.64 -16.86 -37.01
CA LEU A 296 -35.87 -15.95 -37.87
C LEU A 296 -36.48 -14.56 -37.93
N ARG A 297 -37.81 -14.46 -38.00
CA ARG A 297 -38.53 -13.18 -38.01
C ARG A 297 -38.33 -12.42 -36.70
N GLU A 298 -38.51 -13.08 -35.55
CA GLU A 298 -38.37 -12.43 -34.24
C GLU A 298 -36.91 -12.03 -33.96
N LEU A 299 -35.91 -12.87 -34.31
CA LEU A 299 -34.49 -12.49 -34.20
C LEU A 299 -34.14 -11.29 -35.10
N ARG A 300 -34.71 -11.21 -36.31
CA ARG A 300 -34.57 -10.04 -37.18
C ARG A 300 -35.26 -8.79 -36.62
N GLN A 301 -36.40 -8.94 -35.94
CA GLN A 301 -37.06 -7.82 -35.26
C GLN A 301 -36.19 -7.28 -34.13
N LEU A 302 -35.64 -8.15 -33.28
CA LEU A 302 -34.70 -7.75 -32.22
C LEU A 302 -33.45 -7.07 -32.79
N ALA A 303 -32.95 -7.53 -33.94
CA ALA A 303 -31.88 -6.86 -34.64
C ALA A 303 -32.28 -5.49 -35.21
N GLY A 304 -33.49 -5.37 -35.77
CA GLY A 304 -34.04 -4.11 -36.27
C GLY A 304 -34.28 -3.07 -35.17
N LEU A 305 -34.59 -3.51 -33.95
CA LEU A 305 -34.67 -2.66 -32.75
C LEU A 305 -33.29 -2.24 -32.21
N GLY A 306 -32.20 -2.75 -32.78
CA GLY A 306 -30.84 -2.52 -32.28
C GLY A 306 -30.55 -3.23 -30.97
N ILE A 307 -31.37 -4.19 -30.54
CA ILE A 307 -31.13 -5.00 -29.33
C ILE A 307 -30.10 -6.09 -29.63
N PHE A 308 -30.21 -6.71 -30.81
CA PHE A 308 -29.25 -7.70 -31.29
C PHE A 308 -28.43 -7.19 -32.47
N ALA A 309 -27.19 -7.66 -32.56
CA ALA A 309 -26.35 -7.55 -33.74
C ALA A 309 -26.20 -8.92 -34.39
N LYS A 310 -26.44 -9.02 -35.71
CA LYS A 310 -26.21 -10.25 -36.46
C LYS A 310 -24.71 -10.40 -36.72
N VAL A 311 -24.17 -11.58 -36.40
CA VAL A 311 -22.77 -11.96 -36.62
C VAL A 311 -22.73 -13.21 -37.50
N GLY A 312 -21.85 -13.21 -38.49
CA GLY A 312 -21.74 -14.28 -39.49
C GLY A 312 -22.70 -14.11 -40.69
N GLY A 313 -22.37 -14.80 -41.78
CA GLY A 313 -23.06 -14.70 -43.07
C GLY A 313 -24.40 -15.42 -43.11
N THR A 314 -24.58 -16.31 -44.10
CA THR A 314 -25.76 -17.17 -44.28
C THR A 314 -25.42 -18.60 -43.85
N GLY A 315 -26.41 -19.35 -43.35
CA GLY A 315 -26.23 -20.75 -42.93
C GLY A 315 -25.80 -20.92 -41.47
N GLN A 316 -25.00 -21.97 -41.19
CA GLN A 316 -24.69 -22.44 -39.82
C GLN A 316 -23.84 -21.47 -38.99
N SER A 317 -23.16 -20.50 -39.61
CA SER A 317 -22.35 -19.50 -38.91
C SER A 317 -23.16 -18.29 -38.41
N ALA A 318 -24.42 -18.15 -38.85
CA ALA A 318 -25.26 -17.00 -38.50
C ALA A 318 -25.78 -17.10 -37.06
N HIS A 319 -25.40 -16.13 -36.24
CA HIS A 319 -25.87 -15.98 -34.87
C HIS A 319 -26.09 -14.50 -34.52
N TYR A 320 -26.66 -14.25 -33.35
CA TYR A 320 -26.97 -12.93 -32.83
C TYR A 320 -26.30 -12.77 -31.47
N VAL A 321 -25.80 -11.56 -31.20
CA VAL A 321 -25.21 -11.14 -29.92
C VAL A 321 -25.91 -9.87 -29.44
N ILE A 322 -25.79 -9.52 -28.16
CA ILE A 322 -26.27 -8.23 -27.65
C ILE A 322 -25.55 -7.10 -28.40
N ALA A 323 -26.32 -6.14 -28.90
CA ALA A 323 -25.73 -4.99 -29.57
C ALA A 323 -24.89 -4.17 -28.59
N LYS A 324 -23.71 -3.76 -29.03
CA LYS A 324 -22.75 -3.03 -28.21
C LYS A 324 -23.09 -1.53 -28.09
N ALA A 325 -23.94 -0.98 -28.96
CA ALA A 325 -24.40 0.40 -28.87
C ALA A 325 -25.74 0.52 -28.14
N LYS A 326 -25.92 1.58 -27.34
CA LYS A 326 -27.25 1.97 -26.83
C LYS A 326 -28.13 2.36 -28.04
N PRO A 327 -29.28 1.71 -28.27
CA PRO A 327 -30.18 2.10 -29.33
C PRO A 327 -30.71 3.48 -29.04
N ILE A 328 -30.86 4.28 -30.09
CA ILE A 328 -31.55 5.56 -30.01
C ILE A 328 -33.03 5.23 -29.82
N ILE A 329 -33.50 5.31 -28.58
CA ILE A 329 -34.92 5.16 -28.24
C ILE A 329 -35.64 6.37 -28.84
N GLY A 330 -36.28 6.20 -30.01
CA GLY A 330 -37.10 7.25 -30.63
C GLY A 330 -36.78 7.63 -32.08
N LYS A 331 -36.42 6.70 -32.99
CA LYS A 331 -36.71 6.97 -34.41
C LYS A 331 -38.23 6.88 -34.63
N ARG A 332 -38.92 8.03 -34.50
CA ARG A 332 -40.18 8.25 -35.22
C ARG A 332 -39.93 7.86 -36.67
N GLY A 333 -40.84 7.06 -37.23
CA GLY A 333 -40.87 6.81 -38.66
C GLY A 333 -40.82 8.14 -39.40
N GLY A 334 -39.74 8.35 -40.15
CA GLY A 334 -39.74 9.31 -41.24
C GLY A 334 -40.45 8.63 -42.39
N ASN A 335 -41.66 9.10 -42.71
CA ASN A 335 -42.26 8.84 -44.01
C ASN A 335 -41.26 9.31 -45.09
N PRO A 336 -41.07 8.55 -46.18
CA PRO A 336 -40.34 9.07 -47.32
C PRO A 336 -41.21 10.13 -47.99
N SER A 337 -40.72 11.36 -48.01
CA SER A 337 -41.10 12.37 -49.00
C SER A 337 -40.09 12.34 -50.13
#